data_AF-A0A2K5JPZ6-F1
#
_entry.id   AF-A0A2K5JPZ6-F1
#
_cell.length_a   1.000
_cell.length_b   1.000
_cell.length_c   1.000
_cell.angle_alpha   90.00
_cell.angle_beta   90.00
_cell.angle_gamma   90.00
#
_symmetry.space_group_name_H-M   'P 1'
#
loop_
_entity.id
_entity.type
_entity.pdbx_description
1 polymer ?
#
loop_
_entity_poly.entity_id
_entity_poly.type
_entity_poly.pdbx_seq_one_letter_code
_entity_poly.pdbx_strand_id
1 'polypeptide(L)'
;MRPKHCFLGFLISFFLTGVAGTQPARESLKPQRVQFQSRNFHNILQWQPGRALTGNSSVYFVQYKIYGQRRWENKEDCWGTQELFCDLTSETSDIQEPYYGRVRAASAGSYSDWSMTPRFTPWWE
;
A
#
# COMPACT_ATOMS: atom_id res chain seq x y z
N MET A 1 49.93 -48.33 19.50
CA MET A 1 48.95 -48.95 18.57
C MET A 1 47.65 -48.17 18.66
N ARG A 2 47.09 -47.73 17.53
CA ARG A 2 45.78 -47.04 17.45
C ARG A 2 44.63 -48.00 17.73
N PRO A 3 43.51 -47.47 18.26
CA PRO A 3 42.29 -47.29 17.45
C PRO A 3 41.76 -45.85 17.60
N LYS A 4 41.59 -45.02 16.55
CA LYS A 4 40.50 -44.93 15.56
C LYS A 4 39.07 -44.72 16.14
N HIS A 5 38.79 -43.44 16.43
CA HIS A 5 37.59 -42.59 16.23
C HIS A 5 36.17 -42.96 16.72
N CYS A 6 35.40 -41.86 16.91
CA CYS A 6 33.94 -41.69 17.06
C CYS A 6 33.50 -41.61 18.53
N PHE A 7 32.93 -40.53 19.07
CA PHE A 7 31.95 -39.61 18.51
C PHE A 7 32.17 -38.19 19.06
N LEU A 8 32.37 -37.20 18.18
CA LEU A 8 32.17 -35.79 18.51
C LEU A 8 30.99 -35.31 17.68
N GLY A 9 29.79 -35.35 18.26
CA GLY A 9 28.55 -34.93 17.62
C GLY A 9 27.98 -33.73 18.33
N PHE A 10 28.32 -32.53 17.87
CA PHE A 10 27.47 -31.36 18.09
C PHE A 10 27.07 -30.85 16.71
N LEU A 11 25.87 -31.23 16.28
CA LEU A 11 25.25 -30.71 15.07
C LEU A 11 24.94 -29.23 15.32
N ILE A 12 25.75 -28.34 14.76
CA ILE A 12 25.39 -26.94 14.62
C ILE A 12 24.33 -26.90 13.52
N SER A 13 23.06 -26.90 13.92
CA SER A 13 21.94 -26.56 13.05
C SER A 13 22.03 -25.09 12.69
N PHE A 14 22.77 -24.79 11.62
CA PHE A 14 22.67 -23.52 10.93
C PHE A 14 21.26 -23.44 10.34
N PHE A 15 20.34 -22.76 11.03
CA PHE A 15 19.06 -22.39 10.46
C PHE A 15 19.32 -21.44 9.29
N LEU A 16 19.40 -22.00 8.08
CA LEU A 16 19.27 -21.24 6.85
C LEU A 16 17.81 -20.81 6.70
N THR A 17 17.39 -19.80 7.47
CA THR A 17 16.20 -19.03 7.09
C THR A 17 16.61 -18.07 5.98
N GLY A 18 16.76 -18.62 4.78
CA GLY A 18 16.81 -17.82 3.55
C GLY A 18 15.47 -17.13 3.34
N VAL A 19 15.29 -15.95 3.96
CA VAL A 19 14.29 -14.98 3.52
C VAL A 19 15.05 -13.91 2.75
N ALA A 20 15.27 -14.16 1.46
CA ALA A 20 15.85 -13.17 0.56
C ALA A 20 15.05 -13.18 -0.75
N GLY A 21 14.22 -12.15 -0.95
CA GLY A 21 13.79 -11.80 -2.32
C GLY A 21 12.42 -11.14 -2.55
N THR A 22 11.49 -11.03 -1.60
CA THR A 22 10.12 -10.55 -1.91
C THR A 22 9.75 -9.16 -1.38
N GLN A 23 10.33 -8.71 -0.27
CA GLN A 23 10.04 -7.37 0.31
C GLN A 23 10.47 -6.20 -0.58
N PRO A 24 11.69 -6.17 -1.15
CA PRO A 24 12.13 -5.05 -1.99
C PRO A 24 11.26 -4.87 -3.25
N ALA A 25 10.77 -5.99 -3.80
CA ALA A 25 9.91 -6.00 -4.96
C ALA A 25 8.49 -5.50 -4.66
N ARG A 26 7.91 -5.79 -3.48
CA ARG A 26 6.58 -5.27 -3.11
C ARG A 26 6.60 -3.78 -2.79
N GLU A 27 7.67 -3.31 -2.15
CA GLU A 27 7.83 -1.89 -1.82
C GLU A 27 8.01 -1.03 -3.08
N SER A 28 8.66 -1.55 -4.13
CA SER A 28 8.83 -0.79 -5.38
C SER A 28 7.52 -0.64 -6.18
N LEU A 29 6.51 -1.48 -5.93
CA LEU A 29 5.17 -1.37 -6.53
C LEU A 29 4.27 -0.36 -5.82
N LYS A 30 4.66 0.06 -4.62
CA LYS A 30 3.83 0.88 -3.74
C LYS A 30 3.58 2.28 -4.34
N PRO A 31 2.32 2.74 -4.46
CA PRO A 31 2.00 4.08 -4.96
C PRO A 31 2.73 5.17 -4.19
N GLN A 32 3.21 6.18 -4.89
CA GLN A 32 4.00 7.28 -4.34
C GLN A 32 3.17 8.56 -4.29
N ARG A 33 3.57 9.52 -3.45
CA ARG A 33 2.95 10.87 -3.34
C ARG A 33 1.42 10.83 -3.27
N VAL A 34 0.88 9.94 -2.43
CA VAL A 34 -0.56 9.78 -2.23
C VAL A 34 -1.07 10.95 -1.38
N GLN A 35 -1.92 11.79 -1.97
CA GLN A 35 -2.43 13.01 -1.33
C GLN A 35 -3.81 13.39 -1.86
N PHE A 36 -4.59 14.09 -1.05
CA PHE A 36 -5.80 14.74 -1.52
C PHE A 36 -5.47 16.03 -2.26
N GLN A 37 -6.28 16.35 -3.26
CA GLN A 37 -6.39 17.69 -3.86
C GLN A 37 -7.84 18.11 -3.74
N SER A 38 -8.08 19.21 -3.03
CA SER A 38 -9.41 19.77 -2.81
C SER A 38 -9.54 21.08 -3.56
N ARG A 39 -10.69 21.30 -4.21
CA ARG A 39 -11.09 22.62 -4.73
C ARG A 39 -12.59 22.75 -4.65
N ASN A 40 -13.09 23.75 -3.92
CA ASN A 40 -14.54 23.95 -3.72
C ASN A 40 -15.25 22.67 -3.21
N PHE A 41 -14.62 21.97 -2.26
CA PHE A 41 -15.09 20.68 -1.71
C PHE A 41 -15.16 19.52 -2.71
N HIS A 42 -14.62 19.69 -3.92
CA HIS A 42 -14.35 18.58 -4.82
C HIS A 42 -13.01 17.94 -4.42
N ASN A 43 -13.09 16.75 -3.84
CA ASN A 43 -11.99 16.13 -3.11
C ASN A 43 -11.47 14.91 -3.89
N ILE A 44 -10.34 15.07 -4.57
CA ILE A 44 -9.73 14.04 -5.40
C ILE A 44 -8.50 13.47 -4.70
N LEU A 45 -8.49 12.16 -4.49
CA LEU A 45 -7.28 11.44 -4.08
C LEU A 45 -6.40 11.22 -5.31
N GLN A 46 -5.14 11.67 -5.29
CA GLN A 46 -4.18 11.48 -6.38
C GLN A 46 -2.92 10.76 -5.90
N TRP A 47 -2.28 10.04 -6.82
CA TRP A 47 -1.02 9.34 -6.56
C TRP A 47 -0.13 9.27 -7.81
N GLN A 48 1.13 8.91 -7.58
CA GLN A 48 2.06 8.51 -8.63
C GLN A 48 2.24 6.98 -8.61
N PRO A 49 2.58 6.35 -9.75
CA PRO A 49 2.90 4.93 -9.78
C PRO A 49 4.06 4.57 -8.85
N GLY A 50 4.10 3.30 -8.43
CA GLY A 50 5.29 2.72 -7.82
C GLY A 50 6.49 2.78 -8.76
N ARG A 51 7.70 2.83 -8.21
CA ARG A 51 8.95 3.01 -8.96
C ARG A 51 9.23 1.89 -9.97
N ALA A 52 8.74 0.68 -9.71
CA ALA A 52 8.88 -0.46 -10.61
C ALA A 52 7.72 -0.58 -11.62
N LEU A 53 6.69 0.27 -11.53
CA LEU A 53 5.57 0.25 -12.46
C LEU A 53 5.90 1.15 -13.65
N THR A 54 6.06 0.54 -14.82
CA THR A 54 6.27 1.24 -16.09
C THR A 54 5.10 0.95 -17.03
N GLY A 55 4.42 1.99 -17.50
CA GLY A 55 3.26 1.89 -18.40
C GLY A 55 1.93 1.57 -17.69
N ASN A 56 0.92 1.20 -18.48
CA ASN A 56 -0.49 1.13 -18.05
C ASN A 56 -0.95 -0.27 -17.63
N SER A 57 -0.03 -1.17 -17.26
CA SER A 57 -0.35 -2.55 -16.92
C SER A 57 -0.76 -2.76 -15.45
N SER A 58 -0.66 -1.72 -14.63
CA SER A 58 -1.08 -1.76 -13.23
C SER A 58 -2.49 -1.25 -13.01
N VAL A 59 -3.18 -1.86 -12.05
CA VAL A 59 -4.47 -1.38 -11.55
C VAL A 59 -4.35 -0.98 -10.09
N TYR A 60 -5.22 -0.07 -9.65
CA TYR A 60 -5.22 0.52 -8.33
C TYR A 60 -6.53 0.25 -7.61
N PHE A 61 -6.44 0.17 -6.29
CA PHE A 61 -7.58 -0.04 -5.41
C PHE A 61 -7.54 1.02 -4.33
N VAL A 62 -8.66 1.73 -4.16
CA VAL A 62 -8.77 2.85 -3.21
C VAL A 62 -9.67 2.48 -2.05
N GLN A 63 -9.24 2.88 -0.86
CA GLN A 63 -10.06 2.87 0.34
C GLN A 63 -9.99 4.20 1.06
N TYR A 64 -11.02 4.49 1.84
CA TYR A 64 -11.10 5.67 2.70
C TYR A 64 -11.65 5.29 4.07
N LYS A 65 -11.49 6.21 5.03
CA LYS A 65 -12.20 6.17 6.30
C LYS A 65 -12.21 7.53 6.97
N ILE A 66 -13.17 7.72 7.88
CA ILE A 66 -13.17 8.84 8.82
C ILE A 66 -12.11 8.61 9.90
N TYR A 67 -11.51 9.68 10.39
CA TYR A 67 -10.57 9.67 11.50
C TYR A 67 -11.23 9.08 12.76
N GLY A 68 -10.47 8.34 13.57
CA GLY A 68 -11.02 7.63 14.73
C GLY A 68 -11.78 6.33 14.40
N GLN A 69 -12.30 6.17 13.18
CA GLN A 69 -12.89 4.91 12.75
C GLN A 69 -11.82 3.83 12.50
N ARG A 70 -12.17 2.58 12.83
CA ARG A 70 -11.27 1.42 12.67
C ARG A 70 -11.38 0.75 11.30
N ARG A 71 -12.57 0.76 10.71
CA ARG A 71 -12.86 0.09 9.45
C ARG A 71 -12.45 0.98 8.28
N TRP A 72 -11.93 0.33 7.24
CA TRP A 72 -11.72 0.94 5.93
C TRP A 72 -12.87 0.57 5.01
N GLU A 73 -13.29 1.51 4.18
CA GLU A 73 -14.33 1.33 3.16
C GLU A 73 -13.70 1.33 1.78
N ASN A 74 -14.20 0.48 0.89
CA ASN A 74 -13.78 0.43 -0.50
C ASN A 74 -14.49 1.53 -1.28
N LYS A 75 -13.75 2.24 -2.15
CA LYS A 75 -14.36 3.06 -3.18
C LYS A 75 -14.56 2.20 -4.42
N GLU A 76 -15.77 1.68 -4.59
CA GLU A 76 -16.10 0.71 -5.64
C GLU A 76 -15.81 1.25 -7.06
N ASP A 77 -16.10 2.54 -7.32
CA ASP A 77 -15.80 3.20 -8.60
C ASP A 77 -14.30 3.22 -8.95
N CYS A 78 -13.44 3.10 -7.94
CA CYS A 78 -11.98 3.09 -8.07
C CYS A 78 -11.38 1.73 -7.70
N TRP A 79 -12.19 0.67 -7.65
CA TRP A 79 -11.73 -0.66 -7.30
C TRP A 79 -11.25 -1.42 -8.54
N GLY A 80 -9.95 -1.30 -8.83
CA GLY A 80 -9.32 -1.87 -10.02
C GLY A 80 -9.17 -0.88 -11.18
N THR A 81 -9.10 0.42 -10.88
CA THR A 81 -8.91 1.48 -11.88
C THR A 81 -7.48 1.51 -12.42
N GLN A 82 -7.29 1.94 -13.68
CA GLN A 82 -5.97 2.27 -14.23
C GLN A 82 -5.61 3.75 -14.04
N GLU A 83 -6.57 4.56 -13.60
CA GLU A 83 -6.37 5.97 -13.33
C GLU A 83 -5.41 6.18 -12.15
N LEU A 84 -4.80 7.36 -12.12
CA LEU A 84 -3.91 7.79 -11.04
C LEU A 84 -4.60 8.74 -10.05
N PHE A 85 -5.92 8.76 -10.10
CA PHE A 85 -6.76 9.54 -9.23
C PHE A 85 -8.07 8.80 -8.91
N CYS A 86 -8.74 9.26 -7.86
CA CYS A 86 -10.06 8.78 -7.49
C CYS A 86 -10.87 9.92 -6.87
N ASP A 87 -12.10 10.10 -7.33
CA ASP A 87 -13.03 11.05 -6.72
C ASP A 87 -13.60 10.47 -5.43
N LEU A 88 -13.35 11.16 -4.31
CA LEU A 88 -13.88 10.83 -2.99
C LEU A 88 -14.79 11.95 -2.44
N THR A 89 -15.31 12.82 -3.32
CA THR A 89 -16.15 13.97 -2.93
C THR A 89 -17.38 13.54 -2.15
N SER A 90 -18.09 12.51 -2.61
CA SER A 90 -19.26 11.97 -1.91
C SER A 90 -18.91 11.36 -0.57
N GLU A 91 -17.78 10.68 -0.49
CA GLU A 91 -17.28 9.97 0.68
C GLU A 91 -16.74 10.93 1.76
N THR A 92 -16.42 12.16 1.35
CA THR A 92 -15.89 13.23 2.21
C THR A 92 -16.85 14.42 2.30
N SER A 93 -18.15 14.16 2.15
CA SER A 93 -19.19 15.21 2.11
C SER A 93 -19.40 15.93 3.44
N ASP A 94 -19.10 15.28 4.57
CA ASP A 94 -19.04 15.98 5.86
C ASP A 94 -17.71 16.71 5.96
N ILE A 95 -17.75 18.01 5.67
CA ILE A 95 -16.55 18.85 5.52
C ILE A 95 -15.78 19.09 6.82
N GLN A 96 -16.41 18.86 7.99
CA GLN A 96 -15.78 19.07 9.29
C GLN A 96 -15.04 17.83 9.79
N GLU A 97 -15.39 16.65 9.28
CA GLU A 97 -14.75 15.41 9.65
C GLU A 97 -13.35 15.29 9.04
N PRO A 98 -12.35 14.77 9.77
CA PRO A 98 -11.07 14.42 9.19
C PRO A 98 -11.13 13.02 8.57
N TYR A 99 -10.44 12.83 7.45
CA TYR A 99 -10.40 11.58 6.70
C TYR A 99 -8.97 11.10 6.46
N TYR A 100 -8.87 9.82 6.13
CA TYR A 100 -7.70 9.24 5.46
C TYR A 100 -8.13 8.55 4.17
N GLY A 101 -7.31 8.69 3.13
CA GLY A 101 -7.36 7.88 1.93
C GLY A 101 -6.18 6.92 1.91
N ARG A 102 -6.35 5.76 1.27
CA ARG A 102 -5.22 4.88 0.94
C ARG A 102 -5.43 4.21 -0.40
N VAL A 103 -4.32 3.92 -1.06
CA VAL A 103 -4.29 3.24 -2.35
C VAL A 103 -3.21 2.16 -2.35
N ARG A 104 -3.48 1.05 -3.03
CA ARG A 104 -2.47 0.04 -3.36
C ARG A 104 -2.53 -0.28 -4.85
N ALA A 105 -1.40 -0.73 -5.39
CA ALA A 105 -1.32 -1.21 -6.76
C ALA A 105 -1.41 -2.73 -6.82
N ALA A 106 -1.88 -3.26 -7.95
CA ALA A 106 -1.63 -4.63 -8.36
C ALA A 106 -0.99 -4.66 -9.75
N SER A 107 0.00 -5.53 -9.93
CA SER A 107 0.66 -5.78 -11.20
C SER A 107 1.16 -7.23 -11.24
N ALA A 108 1.00 -7.88 -12.40
CA ALA A 108 1.41 -9.27 -12.64
C ALA A 108 1.03 -10.25 -11.51
N GLY A 109 -0.21 -10.13 -10.99
CA GLY A 109 -0.74 -10.99 -9.93
C GLY A 109 -0.22 -10.69 -8.51
N SER A 110 0.62 -9.66 -8.34
CA SER A 110 1.14 -9.22 -7.04
C SER A 110 0.51 -7.90 -6.61
N TYR A 111 0.24 -7.77 -5.30
CA TYR A 111 -0.23 -6.53 -4.68
C TYR A 111 0.92 -5.82 -3.96
N SER A 112 0.93 -4.48 -4.02
CA SER A 112 1.73 -3.67 -3.12
C SER A 112 1.10 -3.58 -1.73
N ASP A 113 1.88 -3.12 -0.76
CA ASP A 113 1.30 -2.61 0.48
C ASP A 113 0.49 -1.33 0.23
N TRP A 114 -0.34 -0.97 1.21
CA TRP A 114 -1.13 0.25 1.16
C TRP A 114 -0.26 1.49 1.39
N SER A 115 -0.43 2.50 0.54
CA SER A 115 0.05 3.87 0.75
C SER A 115 -1.09 4.74 1.23
N MET A 116 -0.92 5.37 2.38
CA MET A 116 -1.95 6.19 3.03
C MET A 116 -1.59 7.68 2.93
N THR A 117 -2.60 8.52 2.85
CA THR A 117 -2.45 9.98 2.93
C THR A 117 -2.09 10.43 4.35
N PRO A 118 -1.57 11.65 4.51
CA PRO A 118 -1.77 12.42 5.74
C PRO A 118 -3.27 12.57 6.08
N ARG A 119 -3.57 13.06 7.28
CA ARG A 119 -4.94 13.42 7.65
C ARG A 119 -5.39 14.58 6.77
N PHE A 120 -6.60 14.47 6.22
CA PHE A 120 -7.22 15.46 5.34
C PHE A 120 -8.53 15.92 5.97
N THR A 121 -8.78 17.23 6.07
CA THR A 121 -10.06 17.79 6.55
C THR A 121 -10.56 18.77 5.50
N PRO A 122 -11.67 18.49 4.77
CA PRO A 122 -12.10 19.32 3.64
C PRO A 122 -12.25 20.81 3.98
N TRP A 123 -12.63 21.15 5.20
CA TRP A 123 -12.79 22.54 5.66
C TRP A 123 -11.48 23.33 5.79
N TRP A 124 -10.33 22.67 5.91
CA TRP A 124 -9.03 23.31 6.17
C TRP A 124 -8.11 23.36 4.93
N GLU A 125 -8.61 22.93 3.78
CA GLU A 125 -7.85 22.67 2.56
C GLU A 125 -8.16 23.67 1.44
#